data_AF-A0A383AW39-F1
#
_entry.id   AF-A0A383AW39-F1
#
_cell.length_a   1.000
_cell.length_b   1.000
_cell.length_c   1.000
_cell.angle_alpha   90.00
_cell.angle_beta   90.00
_cell.angle_gamma   90.00
#
_symmetry.space_group_name_H-M   'P 1'
#
loop_
_entity.id
_entity.type
_entity.pdbx_description
1 polymer ?
#
loop_
_entity_poly.entity_id
_entity_poly.type
_entity_poly.pdbx_seq_one_letter_code
_entity_poly.pdbx_strand_id
1 'polypeptide(L)'
;MKHKQTQIQKQTLTLTPSLQNQIKLLSLNGYGVRKELTNLIDKLFEKEEKDKTVKLFREEWLIDNYFNNINNNFDYQKEVPLEKKDLKDHLLEQIVLLSLQNHEYLIAEYLVDSIQEDGRLDPEIDFEDLKSLILEQFGIRI
;
A
#
# COMPACT_ATOMS: atom_id res chain seq x y z
N MET A 1 -7.52 -55.91 -45.40
CA MET A 1 -7.34 -55.25 -44.09
C MET A 1 -7.56 -53.76 -44.28
N LYS A 2 -8.59 -53.16 -43.65
CA LYS A 2 -8.92 -51.73 -43.82
C LYS A 2 -8.07 -50.90 -42.85
N HIS A 3 -7.08 -50.16 -43.34
CA HIS A 3 -6.34 -49.20 -42.53
C HIS A 3 -7.21 -47.98 -42.26
N LYS A 4 -7.61 -47.80 -41.00
CA LYS A 4 -8.34 -46.62 -40.52
C LYS A 4 -7.31 -45.52 -40.26
N GLN A 5 -7.18 -44.56 -41.18
CA GLN A 5 -6.37 -43.37 -40.97
C GLN A 5 -7.11 -42.42 -40.01
N THR A 6 -6.61 -42.29 -38.79
CA THR A 6 -7.08 -41.28 -37.83
C THR A 6 -6.42 -39.94 -38.15
N GLN A 7 -7.14 -39.08 -38.86
CA GLN A 7 -6.71 -37.70 -39.09
C GLN A 7 -6.83 -36.93 -37.77
N ILE A 8 -5.70 -36.72 -37.08
CA ILE A 8 -5.64 -35.87 -35.90
C ILE A 8 -5.80 -34.43 -36.40
N GLN A 9 -7.01 -33.86 -36.22
CA GLN A 9 -7.24 -32.45 -36.47
C GLN A 9 -6.46 -31.65 -35.41
N LYS A 10 -5.30 -31.10 -35.79
CA LYS A 10 -4.59 -30.12 -34.98
C LYS A 10 -5.46 -28.86 -34.92
N GLN A 11 -6.18 -28.68 -33.81
CA GLN A 11 -6.84 -27.41 -33.52
C GLN A 11 -5.76 -26.35 -33.33
N THR A 12 -5.52 -25.55 -34.36
CA THR A 12 -4.66 -24.37 -34.27
C THR A 12 -5.46 -23.31 -33.52
N LEU A 13 -5.16 -23.12 -32.23
CA LEU A 13 -5.73 -22.02 -31.45
C LEU A 13 -5.19 -20.71 -32.02
N THR A 14 -5.94 -20.08 -32.93
CA THR A 14 -5.63 -18.73 -33.40
C THR A 14 -6.05 -17.75 -32.32
N LEU A 15 -5.08 -17.28 -31.53
CA LEU A 15 -5.31 -16.29 -30.49
C LEU A 15 -5.95 -15.04 -31.11
N THR A 16 -7.06 -14.58 -30.54
CA THR A 16 -7.69 -13.32 -30.97
C THR A 16 -6.78 -12.15 -30.58
N PRO A 17 -6.77 -11.03 -31.36
CA PRO A 17 -5.97 -9.85 -31.01
C PRO A 17 -6.25 -9.32 -29.60
N SER A 18 -7.50 -9.43 -29.14
CA SER A 18 -7.90 -9.05 -27.78
C SER A 18 -7.20 -9.92 -26.72
N LEU A 19 -7.21 -11.24 -26.90
CA LEU A 19 -6.57 -12.17 -25.96
C LEU A 19 -5.04 -12.04 -25.97
N GLN A 20 -4.44 -11.80 -27.14
CA GLN A 20 -3.00 -11.52 -27.25
C GLN A 20 -2.61 -10.26 -26.47
N ASN A 21 -3.43 -9.20 -26.57
CA ASN A 21 -3.18 -7.97 -25.84
C ASN A 21 -3.33 -8.14 -24.32
N GLN A 22 -4.31 -8.92 -23.87
CA GLN A 22 -4.49 -9.24 -22.45
C GLN A 22 -3.29 -10.00 -21.89
N ILE A 23 -2.83 -11.03 -22.61
CA ILE A 23 -1.63 -11.79 -22.23
C ILE A 23 -0.41 -10.88 -22.20
N LYS A 24 -0.24 -10.01 -23.21
CA LYS A 24 0.87 -9.05 -23.25
C LYS A 24 0.81 -8.05 -22.09
N LEU A 25 -0.37 -7.57 -21.70
CA LEU A 25 -0.52 -6.61 -20.60
C LEU A 25 -0.12 -7.26 -19.26
N LEU A 26 -0.58 -8.50 -19.03
CA LEU A 26 -0.29 -9.26 -17.81
C LEU A 26 1.17 -9.69 -17.70
N SER A 27 1.90 -9.74 -18.81
CA SER A 27 3.33 -10.08 -18.82
C SER A 27 4.26 -8.88 -18.59
N LEU A 28 3.73 -7.65 -18.55
CA LEU A 28 4.53 -6.44 -18.31
C LEU A 28 4.74 -6.20 -16.81
N ASN A 29 5.92 -5.65 -16.47
CA ASN A 29 6.15 -5.08 -15.14
C ASN A 29 5.40 -3.73 -14.99
N GLY A 30 5.31 -3.21 -13.76
CA GLY A 30 4.56 -1.98 -13.49
C GLY A 30 5.00 -0.78 -14.34
N TYR A 31 6.29 -0.67 -14.67
CA TYR A 31 6.79 0.36 -15.58
C TYR A 31 6.27 0.16 -17.02
N GLY A 32 6.32 -1.07 -17.54
CA GLY A 32 5.86 -1.41 -18.87
C GLY A 32 4.36 -1.15 -19.05
N VAL A 33 3.54 -1.49 -18.05
CA VAL A 33 2.09 -1.20 -18.05
C VAL A 33 1.84 0.31 -18.15
N ARG A 34 2.53 1.12 -17.34
CA ARG A 34 2.41 2.58 -17.38
C ARG A 34 2.79 3.14 -18.75
N LYS A 35 3.89 2.68 -19.33
CA LYS A 35 4.35 3.13 -20.65
C LYS A 35 3.34 2.82 -21.76
N GLU A 36 2.79 1.60 -21.80
CA GLU A 36 1.77 1.23 -22.78
C GLU A 36 0.48 2.04 -22.59
N LEU A 37 0.07 2.31 -21.34
CA LEU A 37 -1.07 3.17 -21.03
C LEU A 37 -0.86 4.60 -21.53
N THR A 38 0.29 5.21 -21.24
CA THR A 38 0.63 6.56 -21.72
C THR A 38 0.58 6.64 -23.25
N ASN A 39 1.16 5.66 -23.94
CA ASN A 39 1.12 5.60 -25.40
C ASN A 39 -0.32 5.49 -25.96
N LEU A 40 -1.22 4.80 -25.26
CA LEU A 40 -2.63 4.70 -25.67
C LEU A 40 -3.36 6.02 -25.47
N ILE A 41 -3.10 6.69 -24.35
CA ILE A 41 -3.64 8.02 -24.05
C ILE A 41 -3.17 9.02 -25.11
N ASP A 42 -1.88 9.02 -25.47
CA ASP A 42 -1.34 9.91 -26.51
C ASP A 42 -2.01 9.67 -27.86
N LYS A 43 -2.20 8.40 -28.26
CA LYS A 43 -2.91 8.03 -29.49
C LYS A 43 -4.38 8.45 -29.50
N LEU A 44 -5.03 8.50 -28.33
CA LEU A 44 -6.41 9.00 -28.22
C LEU A 44 -6.42 10.52 -28.44
N PHE A 45 -5.50 11.24 -27.81
CA PHE A 45 -5.37 12.69 -28.00
C PHE A 45 -5.05 13.07 -29.44
N GLU A 46 -4.21 12.31 -30.15
CA GLU A 46 -3.94 12.54 -31.58
C GLU A 46 -5.19 12.36 -32.45
N LYS A 47 -6.06 11.39 -32.11
CA LYS A 47 -7.30 11.14 -32.87
C LYS A 47 -8.38 12.18 -32.59
N GLU A 48 -8.43 12.67 -31.36
CA GLU A 48 -9.47 13.58 -30.87
C GLU A 48 -9.03 15.04 -30.83
N GLU A 49 -7.90 15.39 -31.46
CA GLU A 49 -7.31 16.75 -31.47
C GLU A 49 -8.28 17.85 -31.95
N LYS A 50 -9.27 17.48 -32.77
CA LYS A 50 -10.31 18.39 -33.28
C LYS A 50 -11.45 18.66 -32.29
N ASP A 51 -11.59 17.85 -31.25
CA ASP A 51 -12.61 18.04 -30.22
C ASP A 51 -12.13 19.08 -29.21
N LYS A 52 -12.86 20.20 -29.12
CA LYS A 52 -12.55 21.29 -28.19
C LYS A 52 -12.57 20.83 -26.74
N THR A 53 -13.41 19.85 -26.41
CA THR A 53 -13.58 19.32 -25.04
C THR A 53 -12.33 18.54 -24.63
N VAL A 54 -11.84 17.68 -25.52
CA VAL A 54 -10.64 16.86 -25.29
C VAL A 54 -9.40 17.74 -25.21
N LYS A 55 -9.33 18.78 -26.04
CA LYS A 55 -8.26 19.76 -25.99
C LYS A 55 -8.23 20.53 -24.66
N LEU A 56 -9.39 21.01 -24.20
CA LEU A 56 -9.50 21.72 -22.91
C LEU A 56 -9.08 20.83 -21.74
N PHE A 57 -9.58 19.59 -21.70
CA PHE A 57 -9.19 18.61 -20.68
C PHE A 57 -7.67 18.34 -20.69
N ARG A 58 -7.06 18.21 -21.86
CA ARG A 58 -5.60 18.04 -21.98
C ARG A 58 -4.84 19.25 -21.44
N GLU A 59 -5.31 20.46 -21.73
CA GLU A 59 -4.70 21.70 -21.23
C GLU A 59 -4.79 21.79 -19.71
N GLU A 60 -5.96 21.53 -19.12
CA GLU A 60 -6.15 21.47 -17.66
C GLU A 60 -5.25 20.41 -17.01
N TRP A 61 -5.21 19.19 -17.57
CA TRP A 61 -4.36 18.12 -17.06
C TRP A 61 -2.86 18.45 -17.13
N LEU A 62 -2.41 19.09 -18.21
CA LEU A 62 -1.02 19.54 -18.35
C LEU A 62 -0.67 20.62 -17.32
N ILE A 63 -1.60 21.54 -17.07
CA ILE A 63 -1.45 22.59 -16.06
C ILE A 63 -1.34 21.96 -14.66
N ASP A 64 -2.25 21.04 -14.32
CA ASP A 64 -2.22 20.33 -13.04
C ASP A 64 -0.93 19.52 -12.87
N ASN A 65 -0.51 18.80 -13.91
CA ASN A 65 0.73 18.04 -13.87
C ASN A 65 1.96 18.96 -13.73
N TYR A 66 1.97 20.13 -14.37
CA TYR A 66 3.05 21.11 -14.24
C TYR A 66 3.10 21.71 -12.84
N PHE A 67 1.95 22.14 -12.28
CA PHE A 67 1.86 22.63 -10.91
C PHE A 67 2.26 21.58 -9.90
N ASN A 68 1.83 20.33 -10.09
CA ASN A 68 2.23 19.21 -9.25
C ASN A 68 3.75 18.99 -9.36
N ASN A 69 4.35 18.99 -10.56
CA ASN A 69 5.79 18.79 -10.69
C ASN A 69 6.64 19.94 -10.13
N ILE A 70 6.16 21.20 -10.17
CA ILE A 70 6.89 22.34 -9.57
C ILE A 70 6.76 22.33 -8.05
N ASN A 71 5.55 22.10 -7.54
CA ASN A 71 5.31 22.06 -6.10
C ASN A 71 5.95 20.79 -5.48
N ASN A 72 6.10 19.73 -6.26
CA ASN A 72 6.79 18.51 -5.89
C ASN A 72 8.27 18.55 -6.32
N ASN A 73 9.05 19.47 -5.72
CA ASN A 73 10.46 19.19 -5.40
C ASN A 73 10.63 17.97 -4.45
N PHE A 74 9.54 17.30 -4.10
CA PHE A 74 9.55 15.95 -3.57
C PHE A 74 9.58 14.96 -4.74
N ASP A 75 10.81 14.59 -5.07
CA ASP A 75 11.22 13.35 -5.71
C ASP A 75 10.11 12.28 -5.71
N TYR A 76 9.42 12.11 -6.83
CA TYR A 76 8.43 11.02 -7.02
C TYR A 76 9.07 9.61 -6.97
N GLN A 77 10.38 9.53 -6.71
CA GLN A 77 11.10 8.29 -6.39
C GLN A 77 11.28 8.06 -4.89
N LYS A 78 10.98 9.04 -4.03
CA LYS A 78 10.64 8.76 -2.65
C LYS A 78 9.17 8.44 -2.62
N GLU A 79 8.86 7.15 -2.59
CA GLU A 79 7.76 6.69 -1.73
C GLU A 79 7.85 7.54 -0.47
N VAL A 80 6.91 8.47 -0.26
CA VAL A 80 6.73 9.07 1.07
C VAL A 80 6.69 7.85 1.97
N PRO A 81 7.66 7.66 2.89
CA PRO A 81 7.56 6.53 3.78
C PRO A 81 6.19 6.73 4.41
N LEU A 82 5.25 5.81 4.14
CA LEU A 82 4.20 5.62 5.12
C LEU A 82 5.03 5.39 6.38
N GLU A 83 5.04 6.37 7.29
CA GLU A 83 5.47 6.13 8.65
C GLU A 83 4.57 4.98 9.08
N LYS A 84 5.10 3.76 8.96
CA LYS A 84 4.50 2.57 9.50
C LYS A 84 4.70 2.76 10.99
N LYS A 85 3.83 3.56 11.59
CA LYS A 85 3.67 3.63 13.02
C LYS A 85 3.43 2.20 13.44
N ASP A 86 4.31 1.72 14.31
CA ASP A 86 4.21 0.37 14.79
C ASP A 86 2.94 0.26 15.65
N LEU A 87 2.46 -0.97 15.88
CA LEU A 87 1.31 -1.20 16.76
C LEU A 87 1.53 -0.52 18.12
N LYS A 88 2.76 -0.57 18.64
CA LYS A 88 3.16 0.07 19.91
C LYS A 88 3.00 1.59 19.86
N ASP A 89 3.42 2.23 18.77
CA ASP A 89 3.29 3.69 18.60
C ASP A 89 1.81 4.12 18.66
N HIS A 90 0.93 3.37 17.98
CA HIS A 90 -0.49 3.64 18.01
C HIS A 90 -1.13 3.44 19.39
N LEU A 91 -0.65 2.47 20.17
CA LEU A 91 -1.14 2.22 21.51
C LEU A 91 -0.67 3.31 22.49
N LEU A 92 0.57 3.78 22.37
CA LEU A 92 1.07 4.92 23.15
C LEU A 92 0.27 6.20 22.86
N GLU A 93 -0.04 6.48 21.60
CA GLU A 93 -0.91 7.60 21.23
C GLU A 93 -2.30 7.51 21.87
N GLN A 94 -2.89 6.30 21.92
CA GLN A 94 -4.18 6.09 22.58
C GLN A 94 -4.08 6.32 24.09
N ILE A 95 -3.01 5.86 24.74
CA ILE A 95 -2.78 6.03 26.18
C ILE A 95 -2.73 7.51 26.55
N VAL A 96 -2.08 8.35 25.73
CA VAL A 96 -2.02 9.80 25.97
C VAL A 96 -3.40 10.46 25.93
N LEU A 97 -4.34 9.91 25.16
CA LEU A 97 -5.72 10.40 25.10
C LEU A 97 -6.57 9.97 26.31
N LEU A 98 -6.13 8.97 27.08
CA LEU A 98 -6.80 8.54 28.30
C LEU A 98 -6.43 9.48 29.46
N SER A 99 -7.39 9.84 30.30
CA SER A 99 -7.15 10.63 31.51
C SER A 99 -6.70 9.73 32.67
N LEU A 100 -5.54 9.09 32.51
CA LEU A 100 -4.96 8.18 33.50
C LEU A 100 -4.20 8.93 34.59
N GLN A 101 -4.04 8.31 35.75
CA GLN A 101 -3.14 8.77 36.80
C GLN A 101 -1.69 8.37 36.48
N ASN A 102 -0.71 9.05 37.08
CA ASN A 102 0.72 8.84 36.77
C ASN A 102 1.18 7.38 36.91
N HIS A 103 0.67 6.65 37.90
CA HIS A 103 1.02 5.24 38.09
C HIS A 103 0.37 4.33 37.04
N GLU A 104 -0.82 4.69 36.56
CA GLU A 104 -1.53 3.97 35.51
C GLU A 104 -0.88 4.16 34.14
N TYR A 105 -0.30 5.34 33.87
CA TYR A 105 0.54 5.55 32.69
C TYR A 105 1.75 4.62 32.69
N LEU A 106 2.43 4.47 33.83
CA LEU A 106 3.58 3.58 33.95
C LEU A 106 3.19 2.11 33.74
N ILE A 107 2.04 1.68 34.28
CA ILE A 107 1.48 0.36 33.99
C ILE A 107 1.21 0.20 32.49
N ALA A 108 0.56 1.19 31.86
CA ALA A 108 0.17 1.13 30.46
C ALA A 108 1.37 1.08 29.51
N GLU A 109 2.41 1.88 29.78
CA GLU A 109 3.67 1.87 29.04
C GLU A 109 4.36 0.50 29.14
N TYR A 110 4.48 -0.04 30.36
CA TYR A 110 5.06 -1.36 30.58
C TYR A 110 4.29 -2.48 29.86
N LEU A 111 2.96 -2.40 29.84
CA LEU A 111 2.12 -3.34 29.11
C LEU A 111 2.32 -3.24 27.60
N VAL A 112 2.40 -2.03 27.03
CA VAL A 112 2.63 -1.83 25.60
C VAL A 112 4.00 -2.34 25.17
N ASP A 113 5.02 -2.11 25.97
CA ASP A 113 6.37 -2.62 25.71
C ASP A 113 6.41 -4.15 25.71
N SER A 114 5.60 -4.77 26.58
CA SER A 114 5.49 -6.22 26.71
C SER A 114 4.62 -6.90 25.63
N ILE A 115 4.10 -6.16 24.65
CA ILE A 115 3.35 -6.74 23.52
C ILE A 115 4.35 -7.33 22.49
N GLN A 116 4.10 -8.59 22.12
CA GLN A 116 4.82 -9.32 21.08
C GLN A 116 4.34 -8.90 19.67
N GLU A 117 5.12 -9.22 18.63
CA GLU A 117 4.80 -8.87 17.23
C GLU A 117 3.47 -9.46 16.73
N ASP A 118 2.98 -10.53 17.36
CA ASP A 118 1.69 -11.15 17.06
C ASP A 118 0.49 -10.44 17.73
N GLY A 119 0.75 -9.37 18.48
CA GLY A 119 -0.24 -8.58 19.21
C GLY A 119 -0.67 -9.19 20.55
N ARG A 120 0.00 -10.24 21.04
CA ARG A 120 -0.26 -10.81 22.37
C ARG A 120 0.67 -10.20 23.42
N LEU A 121 0.19 -10.15 24.65
CA LEU A 121 1.04 -9.84 25.79
C LEU A 121 1.98 -11.01 26.06
N ASP A 122 3.22 -10.69 26.41
CA ASP A 122 4.20 -11.68 26.82
C ASP A 122 3.70 -12.46 28.06
N PRO A 123 3.58 -13.80 27.98
CA PRO A 123 3.15 -14.61 29.13
C PRO A 123 4.17 -14.63 30.28
N GLU A 124 5.42 -14.22 30.05
CA GLU A 124 6.48 -14.16 31.05
C GLU A 124 6.56 -12.79 31.77
N ILE A 125 5.57 -11.91 31.59
CA ILE A 125 5.50 -10.62 32.30
C ILE A 125 5.52 -10.84 33.82
N ASP A 126 6.53 -10.26 34.47
CA ASP A 126 6.61 -10.21 35.92
C ASP A 126 5.77 -9.06 36.49
N PHE A 127 4.54 -9.39 36.90
CA PHE A 127 3.65 -8.41 37.54
C PHE A 127 4.05 -8.06 38.96
N GLU A 128 4.83 -8.90 39.66
CA GLU A 128 5.28 -8.60 41.02
C GLU A 128 6.40 -7.56 41.03
N ASP A 129 7.26 -7.59 40.00
CA ASP A 129 8.25 -6.53 39.77
C ASP A 129 7.57 -5.18 39.47
N LEU A 130 6.57 -5.17 38.58
CA LEU A 130 5.77 -3.98 38.28
C LEU A 130 5.11 -3.38 39.55
N LYS A 131 4.52 -4.22 40.39
CA LYS A 131 3.91 -3.77 41.66
C LYS A 131 4.95 -3.19 42.60
N SER A 132 6.12 -3.83 42.69
CA SER A 132 7.24 -3.36 43.51
C SER A 132 7.74 -2.00 43.03
N LEU A 133 7.86 -1.81 41.72
CA LEU A 133 8.25 -0.55 41.08
C LEU A 133 7.24 0.57 41.37
N ILE A 134 5.93 0.29 41.26
CA ILE A 134 4.89 1.28 41.55
C ILE A 134 4.88 1.67 43.03
N LEU A 135 5.09 0.69 43.92
CA LEU A 135 5.20 0.92 45.34
C LEU A 135 6.41 1.80 45.68
N GLU A 136 7.55 1.56 45.05
CA GLU A 136 8.77 2.36 45.25
C GLU A 136 8.61 3.78 44.71
N GLN A 137 8.07 3.91 43.48
CA GLN A 137 8.04 5.19 42.77
C GLN A 137 6.88 6.10 43.18
N PHE A 138 5.73 5.53 43.51
CA PHE A 138 4.51 6.28 43.83
C PHE A 138 4.01 6.06 45.26
N GLY A 139 4.55 5.09 46.00
CA GLY A 139 4.08 4.78 47.36
C GLY A 139 2.69 4.13 47.38
N ILE A 140 2.20 3.66 46.24
CA ILE A 140 0.86 3.08 46.06
C ILE A 140 0.98 1.56 46.09
N ARG A 141 0.13 0.89 46.87
CA ARG A 141 -0.02 -0.57 46.83
C ARG A 141 -1.16 -0.95 45.89
N ILE A 142 -0.85 -1.76 44.89
CA ILE A 142 -1.78 -2.26 43.87
C ILE A 142 -1.64 -3.78 43.76
#